data_AF-A0ABD0RT29-F1
#
_entry.id   AF-A0ABD0RT29-F1
#
_cell.length_a   1.000
_cell.length_b   1.000
_cell.length_c   1.000
_cell.angle_alpha   90.00
_cell.angle_beta   90.00
_cell.angle_gamma   90.00
#
_symmetry.space_group_name_H-M   'P 1'
#
loop_
_entity.id
_entity.type
_entity.pdbx_description
1 polymer ?
#
loop_
_entity_poly.entity_id
_entity_poly.type
_entity_poly.pdbx_seq_one_letter_code
_entity_poly.pdbx_strand_id
1 'polypeptide(L)' 'YHDGHIVIRWFWGAVERFNNEQRLRLLQFVTGTSSVPYEGFTALRGSNGLRRFCIEKWGKITSLP' A
#
# COMPACT_ATOMS: atom_id res chain seq x y z
N TYR A 1 8.65 5.60 -7.47
CA TYR A 1 8.00 5.67 -8.80
C TYR A 1 7.47 7.09 -9.05
N HIS A 2 7.11 7.45 -10.28
CA HIS A 2 6.34 8.67 -10.56
C HIS A 2 4.86 8.32 -10.82
N ASP A 3 3.94 9.28 -10.68
CA ASP A 3 2.48 9.02 -10.66
C ASP A 3 1.94 8.36 -11.94
N GLY A 4 2.51 8.71 -13.09
CA GLY A 4 2.15 8.11 -14.38
C GLY A 4 2.77 6.75 -14.68
N HIS A 5 3.61 6.20 -13.80
CA HIS A 5 4.36 4.98 -14.09
C HIS A 5 3.43 3.76 -14.22
N ILE A 6 3.64 2.93 -15.24
CA ILE A 6 2.72 1.84 -15.59
C ILE A 6 2.48 0.86 -14.43
N VAL A 7 3.53 0.53 -13.66
CA VAL A 7 3.44 -0.31 -12.46
C VAL A 7 2.53 0.29 -11.39
N ILE A 8 2.55 1.62 -11.20
CA ILE A 8 1.67 2.30 -10.23
C ILE A 8 0.23 2.24 -10.69
N ARG A 9 -0.02 2.45 -11.99
CA ARG A 9 -1.36 2.31 -12.57
C ARG A 9 -1.90 0.88 -12.45
N TRP A 10 -1.06 -0.13 -12.72
CA TRP A 10 -1.44 -1.53 -12.56
C TRP A 10 -1.70 -1.92 -11.11
N PHE A 11 -0.88 -1.43 -10.17
CA PHE A 11 -1.10 -1.64 -8.75
C PHE A 11 -2.49 -1.14 -8.35
N TRP A 12 -2.84 0.11 -8.66
CA TRP A 12 -4.14 0.65 -8.31
C TRP A 12 -5.29 -0.02 -9.08
N GLY A 13 -5.10 -0.38 -10.34
CA GLY A 13 -6.09 -1.15 -11.11
C GLY A 13 -6.34 -2.56 -10.54
N ALA A 14 -5.35 -3.19 -9.90
CA ALA A 14 -5.53 -4.44 -9.17
C ALA A 14 -6.29 -4.22 -7.85
N VAL A 15 -5.91 -3.20 -7.07
CA VAL A 15 -6.55 -2.84 -5.79
C VAL A 15 -8.02 -2.43 -5.98
N GLU A 16 -8.35 -1.79 -7.09
CA GLU A 16 -9.73 -1.43 -7.43
C GLU A 16 -10.62 -2.68 -7.58
N ARG A 17 -10.07 -3.76 -8.15
CA ARG A 17 -10.75 -5.06 -8.33
C ARG A 17 -10.82 -5.89 -7.05
N PHE A 18 -10.10 -5.51 -5.99
CA PHE A 18 -10.14 -6.23 -4.72
C PHE A 18 -11.46 -6.02 -3.99
N ASN A 19 -11.93 -7.09 -3.36
CA ASN A 19 -12.98 -6.97 -2.34
C ASN A 19 -12.40 -6.35 -1.05
N ASN A 20 -13.28 -5.97 -0.11
CA ASN A 20 -12.83 -5.32 1.13
C ASN A 20 -11.87 -6.18 1.95
N GLU A 21 -12.08 -7.50 2.00
CA GLU A 21 -11.19 -8.40 2.73
C GLU A 21 -9.77 -8.38 2.16
N GLN A 22 -9.63 -8.44 0.83
CA GLN A 22 -8.34 -8.36 0.14
C GLN A 22 -7.66 -7.00 0.36
N ARG A 23 -8.43 -5.90 0.38
CA ARG A 23 -7.90 -4.55 0.70
C ARG A 23 -7.39 -4.47 2.13
N LEU A 24 -8.11 -5.05 3.09
CA LEU A 24 -7.69 -5.12 4.49
C LEU A 24 -6.45 -6.00 4.68
N ARG A 25 -6.35 -7.13 3.97
CA ARG A 25 -5.15 -7.98 3.97
C ARG A 25 -3.94 -7.25 3.38
N LEU A 26 -4.12 -6.48 2.30
CA LEU A 26 -3.06 -5.64 1.74
C LEU A 26 -2.62 -4.57 2.74
N LEU A 27 -3.57 -3.90 3.41
CA LEU A 27 -3.25 -2.91 4.44
C LEU A 27 -2.47 -3.56 5.59
N GLN A 28 -2.88 -4.74 6.04
CA GLN A 28 -2.19 -5.50 7.07
C GLN A 28 -0.79 -5.93 6.63
N PHE A 29 -0.62 -6.36 5.39
CA PHE A 29 0.69 -6.70 4.84
C PHE A 29 1.67 -5.51 4.90
N VAL A 30 1.21 -4.30 4.56
CA VAL A 30 2.07 -3.12 4.49
C VAL A 30 2.26 -2.44 5.87
N THR A 31 1.22 -2.42 6.69
CA THR A 31 1.20 -1.64 7.95
C THR A 31 1.25 -2.50 9.22
N GLY A 32 1.13 -3.82 9.09
CA GLY A 32 1.01 -4.76 10.21
C GLY A 32 -0.41 -4.86 10.78
N THR A 33 -1.36 -4.04 10.33
CA THR A 33 -2.75 -4.01 10.83
C THR A 33 -3.77 -3.82 9.71
N SER A 34 -4.96 -4.40 9.86
CA SER A 34 -6.09 -4.16 8.96
C SER A 34 -6.91 -2.91 9.33
N SER A 35 -6.57 -2.23 10.43
CA SER A 35 -7.33 -1.06 10.90
C SER A 35 -6.83 0.24 10.27
N VAL A 36 -7.76 1.06 9.76
CA VAL A 36 -7.49 2.43 9.28
C VAL A 36 -7.79 3.43 10.42
N PRO A 37 -6.93 4.43 10.67
CA PRO A 37 -7.23 5.50 11.62
C PRO A 37 -8.53 6.24 11.27
N TYR A 38 -9.21 6.79 12.28
CA TYR A 38 -10.42 7.59 12.06
C TYR A 38 -10.20 8.77 11.09
N GLU A 39 -9.02 9.39 11.16
CA GLU A 39 -8.63 10.49 10.25
C GLU A 39 -8.20 10.01 8.85
N GLY A 40 -8.28 8.70 8.58
CA GLY A 40 -7.96 8.10 7.29
C GLY A 40 -6.48 7.81 7.08
N PHE A 41 -6.10 7.64 5.81
CA PHE A 41 -4.76 7.20 5.39
C PHE A 41 -3.66 8.25 5.60
N THR A 42 -4.02 9.52 5.80
CA THR A 42 -3.08 10.61 6.12
C THR A 42 -2.48 10.46 7.51
N ALA A 43 -3.21 9.83 8.43
CA ALA A 43 -2.83 9.61 9.81
C ALA A 43 -2.19 8.23 10.07
N LEU A 44 -1.79 7.51 9.01
CA LEU A 44 -1.07 6.25 9.17
C LEU A 44 0.21 6.43 10.01
N ARG A 45 0.47 5.48 10.90
CA ARG A 45 1.64 5.48 11.78
C ARG A 45 2.54 4.27 11.49
N GLY A 46 3.84 4.53 11.44
CA GLY A 46 4.88 3.51 11.49
C GLY A 46 5.65 3.58 12.81
N SER A 47 6.76 2.84 12.89
CA SER A 47 7.62 2.78 14.09
C SER A 47 8.11 4.15 14.58
N ASN A 48 8.30 5.10 13.67
CA ASN A 48 8.92 6.40 13.96
C ASN A 48 7.91 7.56 13.90
N GLY A 49 6.60 7.27 14.00
CA GLY A 49 5.54 8.28 13.96
C GLY A 49 4.71 8.24 12.67
N LEU A 50 4.20 9.40 12.24
CA LEU A 50 3.35 9.50 11.03
C LEU A 50 4.12 9.04 9.79
N ARG A 51 3.55 8.08 9.07
CA ARG A 51 4.15 7.50 7.87
C ARG A 51 3.06 7.21 6.85
N ARG A 52 3.14 7.91 5.71
CA ARG A 52 2.24 7.69 4.58
C ARG A 52 2.51 6.34 3.92
N PHE A 53 1.48 5.77 3.33
CA PHE A 53 1.60 4.62 2.43
C PHE A 53 2.57 4.97 1.28
N CYS A 54 3.53 4.10 1.01
CA CYS A 54 4.59 4.34 0.02
C CYS A 54 4.81 3.11 -0.84
N ILE A 55 4.99 3.30 -2.15
CA ILE A 55 5.39 2.25 -3.09
C ILE A 55 6.79 2.59 -3.60
N GLU A 56 7.76 1.79 -3.19
CA GLU A 56 9.15 1.93 -3.58
C GLU A 56 9.55 0.89 -4.63
N LYS A 57 10.42 1.29 -5.57
CA LYS A 57 11.00 0.32 -6.51
C LYS A 57 12.17 -0.34 -5.79
N TRP A 58 12.04 -1.63 -5.50
CA TRP A 58 13.06 -2.40 -4.80
C TRP A 58 13.35 -3.72 -5.51
N GLY A 59 14.59 -4.19 -5.42
CA GLY A 59 15.00 -5.52 -5.89
C GLY A 59 15.03 -5.72 -7.42
N LYS A 60 15.11 -6.99 -7.81
CA LYS A 60 15.05 -7.45 -9.21
C LYS A 60 13.61 -7.86 -9.55
N ILE A 61 13.27 -7.92 -10.83
CA ILE A 61 11.91 -8.31 -11.30
C ILE A 61 11.51 -9.72 -10.83
N THR A 62 12.49 -10.59 -10.58
CA THR A 62 12.28 -11.95 -10.06
C THR A 62 12.03 -12.01 -8.55
N SER A 63 12.17 -10.90 -7.84
CA SER A 63 11.92 -10.81 -6.40
C SER A 63 10.42 -10.64 -6.15
N LEU A 64 9.90 -11.30 -5.13
CA LEU A 64 8.54 -11.02 -4.65
C LEU A 64 8.49 -9.61 -4.02
N PRO A 65 7.33 -8.91 -4.12
CA PRO A 65 7.09 -7.65 -3.44
C PRO A 65 7.21 -7.75 -1.91
#